data_AF-A0A7X4LMS6-F1
#
_entry.id   AF-A0A7X4LMS6-F1
#
_cell.length_a   1.000
_cell.length_b   1.000
_cell.length_c   1.000
_cell.angle_alpha   90.00
_cell.angle_beta   90.00
_cell.angle_gamma   90.00
#
_symmetry.space_group_name_H-M   'P 1'
#
loop_
_entity.id
_entity.type
_entity.pdbx_description
1 polymer ?
#
loop_
_entity_poly.entity_id
_entity_poly.type
_entity_poly.pdbx_seq_one_letter_code
_entity_poly.pdbx_strand_id
1 'polypeptide(L)' 'MSKSKSTPMTPAAASRIQSTQSKASGGQTPKGSFAARAQSAAAKNGK' A
#
# COMPACT_ATOMS: atom_id res chain seq x y z
N MET A 1 -19.35 -16.27 11.22
CA MET A 1 -18.66 -15.11 10.63
C MET A 1 -17.53 -15.62 9.74
N SER A 2 -17.81 -15.86 8.46
CA SER A 2 -16.82 -16.25 7.46
C SER A 2 -15.75 -15.18 7.37
N LYS A 3 -14.52 -15.50 7.79
CA LYS A 3 -13.35 -14.61 7.68
C LYS A 3 -13.14 -14.32 6.19
N SER A 4 -13.59 -13.16 5.72
CA SER A 4 -13.28 -12.69 4.37
C SER A 4 -11.78 -12.81 4.17
N LYS A 5 -11.37 -13.60 3.17
CA LYS A 5 -9.97 -13.90 2.90
C LYS A 5 -9.31 -12.61 2.38
N SER A 6 -8.89 -11.75 3.30
CA SER A 6 -8.22 -10.50 2.98
C SER A 6 -6.88 -10.85 2.35
N THR A 7 -6.71 -10.54 1.07
CA THR A 7 -5.40 -10.64 0.41
C THR A 7 -4.42 -9.72 1.11
N PRO A 8 -3.38 -10.23 1.77
CA PRO A 8 -2.42 -9.39 2.47
C PRO A 8 -1.69 -8.50 1.47
N MET A 9 -1.54 -7.23 1.82
CA MET A 9 -0.71 -6.31 1.04
C MET A 9 0.74 -6.79 1.11
N THR A 10 1.36 -6.99 -0.05
CA THR A 10 2.77 -7.42 -0.16
C THR A 10 3.69 -6.23 -0.42
N PRO A 11 4.99 -6.34 -0.11
CA PRO A 11 5.96 -5.29 -0.44
C PRO A 11 5.96 -4.94 -1.94
N ALA A 12 5.87 -5.94 -2.81
CA ALA A 12 5.82 -5.74 -4.26
C ALA A 12 4.56 -4.95 -4.70
N ALA A 13 3.40 -5.26 -4.11
CA ALA A 13 2.18 -4.50 -4.38
C ALA A 13 2.28 -3.05 -3.88
N ALA A 14 2.83 -2.85 -2.66
CA ALA A 14 3.04 -1.51 -2.11
C ALA A 14 3.99 -0.66 -2.96
N SER A 15 5.06 -1.24 -3.52
CA SER A 15 5.97 -0.53 -4.44
C SER A 15 5.29 -0.11 -5.74
N ARG A 16 4.43 -0.97 -6.32
CA ARG A 16 3.64 -0.60 -7.49
C ARG A 16 2.67 0.54 -7.20
N ILE A 17 1.99 0.47 -6.05
CA ILE A 17 1.07 1.53 -5.61
C ILE A 17 1.84 2.84 -5.41
N GLN A 18 3.00 2.81 -4.76
CA GLN A 18 3.81 4.01 -4.53
C GLN A 18 4.32 4.62 -5.85
N SER A 19 4.75 3.80 -6.81
CA SER A 19 5.22 4.27 -8.12
C SER A 19 4.11 4.96 -8.92
N THR A 20 2.94 4.33 -9.01
CA THR A 20 1.79 4.88 -9.73
C THR A 20 1.28 6.17 -9.08
N GLN A 21 1.20 6.19 -7.75
CA GLN A 21 0.77 7.38 -7.02
C GLN A 21 1.78 8.52 -7.17
N SER A 22 3.08 8.24 -7.01
CA SER A 22 4.14 9.26 -7.14
C SER A 22 4.17 9.91 -8.51
N LYS A 23 3.89 9.14 -9.58
CA LYS A 23 3.74 9.71 -10.92
C LYS A 23 2.56 10.67 -11.01
N ALA A 24 1.45 10.34 -10.36
CA ALA A 24 0.23 11.16 -10.36
C ALA A 24 0.32 12.39 -9.44
N SER A 25 1.11 12.31 -8.36
CA SER A 25 1.22 13.35 -7.33
C SER A 25 2.52 14.16 -7.39
N GLY A 26 3.33 14.00 -8.45
CA GLY A 26 4.60 14.72 -8.60
C GLY A 26 5.66 14.34 -7.55
N GLY A 27 5.67 13.08 -7.11
CA GLY A 27 6.62 12.57 -6.11
C GLY A 27 6.17 12.71 -4.66
N GLN A 28 5.01 13.33 -4.40
CA GLN A 28 4.49 13.53 -3.05
C GLN A 28 3.67 12.30 -2.61
N THR A 29 3.88 11.80 -1.39
CA THR A 29 2.99 10.79 -0.79
C THR A 29 2.30 11.38 0.44
N PRO A 30 1.14 12.03 0.28
CA PRO A 30 0.44 12.67 1.40
C PRO A 30 0.10 11.67 2.51
N LYS A 31 0.15 12.12 3.76
CA LYS A 31 -0.30 11.32 4.90
C LYS A 31 -1.77 10.97 4.74
N GLY A 32 -2.11 9.69 4.91
CA GLY A 32 -3.47 9.18 4.71
C GLY A 32 -3.82 8.80 3.27
N SER A 33 -2.92 9.05 2.31
CA SER A 33 -3.07 8.57 0.93
C SER A 33 -3.11 7.04 0.86
N PHE A 34 -3.66 6.51 -0.23
CA PHE A 34 -3.73 5.08 -0.47
C PHE A 34 -2.34 4.43 -0.45
N ALA A 35 -1.33 5.07 -1.06
CA ALA A 35 0.07 4.62 -1.00
C ALA A 35 0.61 4.52 0.44
N ALA A 36 0.33 5.51 1.30
CA ALA A 36 0.74 5.45 2.72
C ALA A 36 0.06 4.28 3.46
N ARG A 37 -1.21 4.01 3.18
CA ARG A 37 -1.95 2.88 3.76
C ARG A 37 -1.40 1.54 3.25
N ALA A 38 -1.09 1.45 1.95
CA ALA A 38 -0.52 0.26 1.34
C ALA A 38 0.87 -0.07 1.90
N GLN A 39 1.74 0.93 2.05
CA GLN A 39 3.06 0.78 2.67
C GLN A 39 2.94 0.30 4.13
N SER A 40 2.03 0.89 4.92
CA SER A 40 1.79 0.45 6.30
C SER A 40 1.28 -0.99 6.38
N ALA A 41 0.39 -1.38 5.47
CA ALA A 41 -0.12 -2.75 5.41
C ALA A 41 0.97 -3.74 4.99
N ALA A 42 1.82 -3.40 4.01
CA ALA A 42 2.95 -4.24 3.63
C ALA A 42 3.97 -4.40 4.76
N ALA A 43 4.29 -3.33 5.49
CA ALA A 43 5.19 -3.40 6.66
C ALA A 43 4.62 -4.27 7.80
N LYS A 44 3.30 -4.27 7.97
CA LYS A 44 2.61 -5.13 8.95
C LYS A 44 2.58 -6.60 8.52
N ASN A 45 2.43 -6.87 7.22
CA ASN A 45 2.28 -8.21 6.68
C ASN A 45 3.59 -8.88 6.23
N GLY A 46 4.68 -8.12 6.06
CA GLY A 46 5.98 -8.62 5.61
C GLY A 46 6.80 -9.31 6.72
N LYS A 47 6.17 -10.18 7.50
CA LYS A 47 6.83 -11.07 8.46
C LYS A 47 7.17 -12.38 7.76
#